data_AF-A0A3M2SVQ7-F1
#
_entry.id   AF-A0A3M2SVQ7-F1
#
_cell.length_a   1.000
_cell.length_b   1.000
_cell.length_c   1.000
_cell.angle_alpha   90.00
_cell.angle_beta   90.00
_cell.angle_gamma   90.00
#
_symmetry.space_group_name_H-M   'P 1'
#
loop_
_entity.id
_entity.type
_entity.pdbx_description
1 polymer ?
#
loop_
_entity_poly.entity_id
_entity_poly.type
_entity_poly.pdbx_seq_one_letter_code
_entity_poly.pdbx_strand_id
1 'polypeptide(L)'
;MAWAIDLDDDKFSALSGLIGRDAGEGLDKSLAKSGMDSASWSSENDHVEPYTPVPIEYLFPDVPPVTYPTKWDLQILGGYNGAGGETQSQNPTANPGYGAFGFVLIAGPKEVVSSFSKRDGSHIELVDYPSITSSERQTTRLFCGYDGEDSNCDDVMEGGLEGTIVRMPDDYGPGSYVVAHSLKRSENQTLPGHLAKRMPASKTVMSLEFSYNFNLMKRADDKVYLRIDYSNMPGYWGKIVNAPGEKRKRSIHPRELSQRDLLDKRFFSPDSASWGEAFDDLSLTKYHTDFSEPAAEHIVNEELDCGDEAYLKIESDGECQTKAKFGFTMIGSLQPLSFEQAYGFIDLKFDLDTTVKVTGNSGMDTEYKTNPAHIVPNSDVIFSHPGIVNFKPSFDIQIGIKAKEASFSGDFTAHMRAGTDPALNSGWIRQTFPTSAGGTRGGVKAYSVSDSFEGHMKTDDGEVELSLIPAFKMNIAIGDQAVGITKRQNGDVQARQSVDSLLGYVFNIYSPSKLAWNAGGVNLMTDSSYYSLVNFGDDSIESWDSEETSGHRIGD
;
A
#
# COMPACT_ATOMS: atom_id res chain seq x y z
N MET A 1 25.16 -9.68 21.55
CA MET A 1 24.47 -10.75 22.29
C MET A 1 24.60 -10.44 23.77
N ALA A 2 23.55 -9.91 24.37
CA ALA A 2 23.32 -9.87 25.81
C ALA A 2 21.79 -9.81 25.96
N TRP A 3 21.20 -10.88 26.47
CA TRP A 3 19.77 -10.98 26.76
C TRP A 3 19.63 -11.27 28.25
N ALA A 4 18.62 -10.65 28.86
CA ALA A 4 18.24 -10.65 30.27
C ALA A 4 19.07 -9.72 31.20
N ILE A 5 18.41 -8.63 31.63
CA ILE A 5 18.72 -7.94 32.88
C ILE A 5 17.90 -8.66 33.96
N ASP A 6 18.59 -9.14 34.98
CA ASP A 6 18.09 -9.72 36.23
C ASP A 6 17.11 -8.72 36.88
N LEU A 7 15.81 -9.05 36.90
CA LEU A 7 14.74 -8.19 37.45
C LEU A 7 13.98 -8.86 38.60
N ASP A 8 14.43 -10.02 39.06
CA ASP A 8 13.81 -10.79 40.14
C ASP A 8 14.44 -10.55 41.52
N ASP A 9 15.57 -9.84 41.60
CA ASP A 9 16.16 -9.40 42.87
C ASP A 9 16.73 -7.97 42.87
N ASP A 10 16.78 -7.36 44.06
CA ASP A 10 17.30 -6.00 44.26
C ASP A 10 18.84 -5.93 44.23
N LYS A 11 19.51 -7.01 43.84
CA LYS A 11 20.95 -7.21 44.08
C LYS A 11 21.82 -7.11 42.83
N PHE A 12 21.23 -6.94 41.64
CA PHE A 12 21.94 -6.67 40.37
C PHE A 12 23.22 -7.53 40.19
N SER A 13 23.17 -8.78 40.66
CA SER A 13 24.36 -9.59 40.87
C SER A 13 25.06 -9.93 39.54
N ALA A 14 24.26 -10.11 38.49
CA ALA A 14 24.72 -10.30 37.11
C ALA A 14 25.45 -9.07 36.55
N LEU A 15 25.04 -7.86 36.94
CA LEU A 15 25.66 -6.62 36.47
C LEU A 15 27.03 -6.42 37.11
N SER A 16 27.17 -6.71 38.41
CA SER A 16 28.44 -6.63 39.14
C SER A 16 29.51 -7.58 38.59
N GLY A 17 29.10 -8.75 38.08
CA GLY A 17 29.98 -9.68 37.37
C GLY A 17 30.52 -9.15 36.04
N LEU A 18 29.75 -8.29 35.35
CA LEU A 18 30.10 -7.73 34.05
C LEU A 18 31.02 -6.49 34.16
N ILE A 19 30.83 -5.68 35.20
CA ILE A 19 31.58 -4.43 35.40
C ILE A 19 32.75 -4.56 36.38
N GLY A 20 32.93 -5.73 37.00
CA GLY A 20 34.05 -6.02 37.91
C GLY A 20 34.05 -5.17 39.19
N ARG A 21 32.90 -4.57 39.54
CA ARG A 21 32.69 -3.78 40.76
C ARG A 21 31.24 -3.90 41.22
N ASP A 22 31.01 -3.71 42.51
CA ASP A 22 29.68 -3.77 43.10
C ASP A 22 28.84 -2.57 42.63
N ALA A 23 27.69 -2.83 42.01
CA ALA A 23 26.82 -1.78 41.49
C ALA A 23 26.08 -0.99 42.60
N GLY A 24 26.19 -1.43 43.86
CA GLY A 24 25.39 -0.95 44.99
C GLY A 24 25.88 0.30 45.75
N GLU A 25 27.08 0.83 45.48
CA GLU A 25 27.58 2.03 46.19
C GLU A 25 27.49 3.29 45.31
N GLY A 26 26.41 4.06 45.49
CA GLY A 26 26.29 5.42 44.94
C GLY A 26 24.98 5.75 44.22
N LEU A 27 24.07 4.78 44.05
CA LEU A 27 22.74 5.03 43.51
C LEU A 27 21.79 5.51 44.61
N ASP A 28 21.19 6.67 44.38
CA ASP A 28 20.19 7.28 45.26
C ASP A 28 18.99 6.35 45.43
N LYS A 29 18.83 5.82 46.65
CA LYS A 29 17.79 4.84 47.02
C LYS A 29 16.38 5.46 47.11
N SER A 30 16.22 6.73 46.76
CA SER A 30 14.91 7.40 46.68
C SER A 30 14.03 6.90 45.51
N LEU A 31 14.61 6.26 44.49
CA LEU A 31 13.88 5.63 43.38
C LEU A 31 13.42 4.19 43.68
N ALA A 32 13.90 3.56 44.74
CA ALA A 32 13.61 2.16 45.10
C ALA A 32 12.47 2.01 46.13
N LYS A 33 11.68 3.06 46.36
CA LYS A 33 10.61 3.06 47.39
C LYS A 33 9.26 3.59 46.90
N SER A 34 8.93 3.38 45.63
CA SER A 34 7.52 3.20 45.23
C SER A 34 7.31 1.71 44.94
N GLY A 35 7.17 0.92 46.00
CA GLY A 35 6.51 -0.37 45.89
C GLY A 35 5.05 -0.11 45.53
N MET A 36 4.78 0.07 44.24
CA MET A 36 3.44 -0.07 43.68
C MET A 36 3.28 -1.56 43.37
N ASP A 37 2.41 -2.20 44.14
CA ASP A 37 2.04 -3.59 43.98
C ASP A 37 1.79 -3.93 42.52
N SER A 38 2.37 -5.03 42.03
CA SER A 38 2.08 -5.61 40.72
C SER A 38 0.63 -6.09 40.56
N ALA A 39 -0.20 -5.93 41.59
CA ALA A 39 -1.65 -6.12 41.57
C ALA A 39 -2.43 -4.81 41.30
N SER A 40 -1.80 -3.63 41.36
CA SER A 40 -2.45 -2.32 41.15
C SER A 40 -2.58 -1.94 39.66
N TRP A 41 -1.85 -2.59 38.75
CA TRP A 41 -1.94 -2.30 37.31
C TRP A 41 -3.07 -3.03 36.59
N SER A 42 -3.72 -4.02 37.22
CA SER A 42 -4.72 -4.87 36.57
C SER A 42 -6.11 -4.84 37.22
N SER A 43 -6.38 -3.94 38.17
CA SER A 43 -7.70 -3.91 38.83
C SER A 43 -8.26 -2.52 39.18
N GLU A 44 -7.70 -1.43 38.65
CA GLU A 44 -8.29 -0.08 38.85
C GLU A 44 -8.61 0.67 37.55
N ASN A 45 -8.41 0.05 36.39
CA ASN A 45 -8.81 0.58 35.08
C ASN A 45 -9.59 -0.48 34.30
N ASP A 46 -10.83 -0.75 34.71
CA ASP A 46 -11.71 -1.77 34.10
C ASP A 46 -12.12 -1.50 32.63
N HIS A 47 -11.59 -0.47 31.95
CA HIS A 47 -12.03 -0.09 30.59
C HIS A 47 -10.94 0.40 29.63
N VAL A 48 -9.64 0.18 29.91
CA VAL A 48 -8.59 0.58 28.95
C VAL A 48 -8.38 -0.54 27.94
N GLU A 49 -8.97 -0.38 26.75
CA GLU A 49 -8.66 -1.21 25.60
C GLU A 49 -7.14 -1.28 25.34
N PRO A 50 -6.61 -2.47 24.99
CA PRO A 50 -5.17 -2.62 24.76
C PRO A 50 -4.68 -1.70 23.64
N TYR A 51 -3.53 -1.12 23.90
CA TYR A 51 -2.85 -0.07 23.14
C TYR A 51 -3.05 -0.18 21.62
N THR A 52 -3.78 0.77 21.04
CA THR A 52 -3.57 1.14 19.64
C THR A 52 -2.11 1.60 19.49
N PRO A 53 -1.46 1.36 18.33
CA PRO A 53 -0.05 1.74 18.16
C PRO A 53 0.12 3.27 18.13
N VAL A 54 -1.00 4.00 18.03
CA VAL A 54 -1.13 5.45 18.02
C VAL A 54 -2.36 5.83 18.83
N PRO A 55 -2.37 6.93 19.61
CA PRO A 55 -3.56 7.44 20.28
C PRO A 55 -4.75 7.61 19.31
N ILE A 56 -5.94 7.16 19.69
CA ILE A 56 -7.11 7.14 18.80
C ILE A 56 -7.51 8.55 18.34
N GLU A 57 -7.27 9.57 19.16
CA GLU A 57 -7.51 10.97 18.86
C GLU A 57 -6.56 11.55 17.80
N TYR A 58 -5.51 10.82 17.42
CA TYR A 58 -4.65 11.18 16.29
C TYR A 58 -5.17 10.57 14.99
N LEU A 59 -6.02 9.54 15.10
CA LEU A 59 -6.40 8.71 13.96
C LEU A 59 -7.65 9.22 13.23
N PHE A 60 -8.55 9.91 13.92
CA PHE A 60 -9.81 10.38 13.35
C PHE A 60 -10.09 11.86 13.64
N PRO A 61 -10.61 12.62 12.65
CA PRO A 61 -11.15 13.96 12.88
C PRO A 61 -12.28 13.97 13.91
N ASP A 62 -13.23 13.07 13.74
CA ASP A 62 -14.29 12.78 14.70
C ASP A 62 -13.91 11.51 15.46
N VAL A 63 -13.45 11.67 16.70
CA VAL A 63 -12.92 10.57 17.51
C VAL A 63 -14.04 9.57 17.81
N PRO A 64 -13.84 8.26 17.54
CA PRO A 64 -14.79 7.23 17.94
C PRO A 64 -15.09 7.30 19.44
N PRO A 65 -16.33 6.97 19.87
CA PRO A 65 -16.65 6.83 21.28
C PRO A 65 -15.65 5.94 22.02
N VAL A 66 -15.25 6.33 23.22
CA VAL A 66 -14.26 5.58 24.02
C VAL A 66 -14.71 4.15 24.39
N THR A 67 -16.01 3.88 24.29
CA THR A 67 -16.61 2.56 24.52
C THR A 67 -16.48 1.63 23.31
N TYR A 68 -16.10 2.15 22.14
CA TYR A 68 -16.03 1.38 20.91
C TYR A 68 -14.73 0.59 20.85
N PRO A 69 -14.81 -0.75 20.68
CA PRO A 69 -13.65 -1.53 20.38
C PRO A 69 -12.90 -1.01 19.16
N THR A 70 -11.66 -0.64 19.38
CA THR A 70 -10.72 -0.18 18.36
C THR A 70 -9.71 -1.28 18.11
N LYS A 71 -9.78 -1.86 16.93
CA LYS A 71 -8.92 -2.96 16.50
C LYS A 71 -8.12 -2.50 15.29
N TRP A 72 -6.97 -3.11 15.01
CA TRP A 72 -6.14 -2.72 13.86
C TRP A 72 -5.40 -3.91 13.23
N ASP A 73 -5.11 -3.79 11.93
CA ASP A 73 -4.17 -4.59 11.15
C ASP A 73 -2.96 -3.71 10.78
N LEU A 74 -1.74 -4.21 10.99
CA LEU A 74 -0.52 -3.56 10.52
C LEU A 74 0.35 -4.59 9.83
N GLN A 75 0.48 -4.44 8.53
CA GLN A 75 1.33 -5.27 7.69
C GLN A 75 2.61 -4.49 7.36
N ILE A 76 3.74 -4.96 7.88
CA ILE A 76 5.05 -4.43 7.46
C ILE A 76 5.47 -5.24 6.24
N LEU A 77 5.42 -4.59 5.08
CA LEU A 77 5.60 -5.25 3.77
C LEU A 77 7.08 -5.47 3.44
N GLY A 78 7.96 -4.95 4.31
CA GLY A 78 9.38 -4.85 4.04
C GLY A 78 9.67 -3.72 3.05
N GLY A 79 10.95 -3.50 2.80
CA GLY A 79 11.42 -2.49 1.88
C GLY A 79 12.94 -2.56 1.84
N TYR A 80 13.50 -2.35 0.66
CA TYR A 80 14.94 -2.20 0.37
C TYR A 80 15.80 -3.47 0.24
N ASN A 81 15.27 -4.68 0.36
CA ASN A 81 16.05 -5.88 0.03
C ASN A 81 15.83 -6.26 -1.45
N GLY A 82 16.80 -5.96 -2.30
CA GLY A 82 16.82 -6.33 -3.73
C GLY A 82 16.61 -5.15 -4.70
N ALA A 83 15.91 -4.12 -4.27
CA ALA A 83 15.85 -2.81 -4.91
C ALA A 83 17.04 -1.97 -4.43
N GLY A 84 17.83 -1.34 -5.31
CA GLY A 84 19.00 -0.51 -4.96
C GLY A 84 18.70 0.75 -4.13
N GLY A 85 17.57 0.80 -3.44
CA GLY A 85 17.21 1.83 -2.46
C GLY A 85 18.12 1.78 -1.24
N GLU A 86 18.49 2.96 -0.76
CA GLU A 86 19.37 3.08 0.40
C GLU A 86 18.71 2.43 1.64
N THR A 87 19.33 1.35 2.13
CA THR A 87 18.91 0.69 3.36
C THR A 87 19.05 1.68 4.52
N GLN A 88 18.00 1.83 5.33
CA GLN A 88 18.15 2.49 6.61
C GLN A 88 19.17 1.73 7.47
N SER A 89 19.88 2.44 8.34
CA SER A 89 20.69 1.82 9.38
C SER A 89 19.84 1.07 10.42
N GLN A 90 18.51 1.26 10.39
CA GLN A 90 17.53 0.61 11.26
C GLN A 90 16.71 -0.41 10.47
N ASN A 91 16.25 -1.47 11.14
CA ASN A 91 15.62 -2.61 10.47
C ASN A 91 14.24 -2.23 9.88
N PRO A 92 14.09 -2.13 8.54
CA PRO A 92 12.86 -1.69 7.89
C PRO A 92 11.72 -2.71 8.00
N THR A 93 12.00 -3.93 8.46
CA THR A 93 11.00 -5.01 8.57
C THR A 93 10.35 -5.11 9.95
N ALA A 94 10.70 -4.23 10.89
CA ALA A 94 10.24 -4.32 12.28
C ALA A 94 9.46 -3.09 12.78
N ASN A 95 9.48 -1.98 12.04
CA ASN A 95 8.84 -0.74 12.46
C ASN A 95 8.24 0.00 11.25
N PRO A 96 6.95 0.36 11.27
CA PRO A 96 6.29 1.06 10.15
C PRO A 96 6.85 2.47 9.89
N GLY A 97 7.62 3.04 10.83
CA GLY A 97 8.34 4.29 10.63
C GLY A 97 9.55 4.20 9.72
N TYR A 98 10.05 2.99 9.42
CA TYR A 98 11.32 2.79 8.71
C TYR A 98 11.19 2.02 7.38
N GLY A 99 10.04 1.44 7.07
CA GLY A 99 9.82 0.63 5.86
C GLY A 99 8.41 0.77 5.31
N ALA A 100 8.12 0.05 4.22
CA ALA A 100 6.78 0.05 3.65
C ALA A 100 5.80 -0.67 4.58
N PHE A 101 4.60 -0.11 4.69
CA PHE A 101 3.56 -0.66 5.53
C PHE A 101 2.19 -0.44 4.92
N GLY A 102 1.25 -1.31 5.28
CA GLY A 102 -0.17 -1.09 5.17
C GLY A 102 -0.83 -1.19 6.53
N PHE A 103 -1.76 -0.30 6.82
CA PHE A 103 -2.45 -0.19 8.10
C PHE A 103 -3.95 -0.05 7.86
N VAL A 104 -4.74 -0.87 8.53
CA VAL A 104 -6.21 -0.78 8.55
C VAL A 104 -6.64 -0.74 9.99
N LEU A 105 -7.54 0.18 10.34
CA LEU A 105 -8.12 0.26 11.67
C LEU A 105 -9.63 0.37 11.55
N ILE A 106 -10.31 -0.42 12.36
CA ILE A 106 -11.77 -0.42 12.50
C ILE A 106 -12.12 -0.14 13.95
N ALA A 107 -12.99 0.85 14.16
CA ALA A 107 -13.60 1.13 15.46
C ALA A 107 -15.11 1.19 15.32
N GLY A 108 -15.84 0.47 16.18
CA GLY A 108 -17.29 0.44 16.12
C GLY A 108 -17.91 -0.10 17.41
N PRO A 109 -19.24 -0.10 17.52
CA PRO A 109 -19.94 -0.65 18.68
C PRO A 109 -19.59 -2.12 18.91
N LYS A 110 -19.62 -2.58 20.18
CA LYS A 110 -19.28 -3.97 20.56
C LYS A 110 -20.18 -5.00 19.91
N GLU A 111 -21.44 -4.63 19.71
CA GLU A 111 -22.42 -5.41 18.98
C GLU A 111 -22.10 -5.55 17.50
N VAL A 112 -21.12 -4.85 16.92
CA VAL A 112 -20.73 -4.98 15.50
C VAL A 112 -19.27 -5.36 15.32
N VAL A 113 -18.38 -4.94 16.23
CA VAL A 113 -16.93 -5.16 16.14
C VAL A 113 -16.44 -5.92 17.37
N SER A 114 -15.79 -7.07 17.14
CA SER A 114 -15.21 -7.93 18.19
C SER A 114 -13.79 -8.38 17.83
N SER A 115 -13.12 -9.07 18.75
CA SER A 115 -11.76 -9.58 18.53
C SER A 115 -11.53 -10.96 19.15
N PHE A 116 -10.89 -11.82 18.36
CA PHE A 116 -10.36 -13.11 18.78
C PHE A 116 -8.84 -13.06 19.00
N SER A 117 -8.23 -11.88 18.86
CA SER A 117 -6.80 -11.71 19.13
C SER A 117 -6.53 -11.70 20.63
N LYS A 118 -5.58 -12.51 21.07
CA LYS A 118 -5.10 -12.50 22.46
C LYS A 118 -4.46 -11.18 22.86
N ARG A 119 -3.88 -10.45 21.90
CA ARG A 119 -3.35 -9.10 22.13
C ARG A 119 -4.45 -8.15 22.57
N ASP A 120 -5.68 -8.43 22.15
CA ASP A 120 -6.86 -7.65 22.51
C ASP A 120 -7.55 -8.16 23.79
N GLY A 121 -6.92 -9.10 24.52
CA GLY A 121 -7.46 -9.71 25.73
C GLY A 121 -8.48 -10.82 25.48
N SER A 122 -8.62 -11.33 24.26
CA SER A 122 -9.60 -12.37 23.96
C SER A 122 -9.30 -13.69 24.66
N HIS A 123 -10.31 -14.28 25.31
CA HIS A 123 -10.28 -15.63 25.87
C HIS A 123 -10.55 -16.72 24.83
N ILE A 124 -10.77 -16.35 23.56
CA ILE A 124 -11.00 -17.31 22.47
C ILE A 124 -9.66 -17.86 21.96
N GLU A 125 -9.61 -19.18 21.81
CA GLU A 125 -8.47 -19.91 21.24
C GLU A 125 -8.89 -20.53 19.91
N LEU A 126 -8.20 -20.16 18.83
CA LEU A 126 -8.38 -20.78 17.51
C LEU A 126 -7.55 -22.07 17.43
N VAL A 127 -8.18 -23.12 16.89
CA VAL A 127 -7.63 -24.48 16.84
C VAL A 127 -6.95 -24.75 15.51
N ASP A 128 -7.62 -24.38 14.42
CA ASP A 128 -7.15 -24.63 13.07
C ASP A 128 -6.47 -23.37 12.54
N TYR A 129 -5.33 -23.50 11.87
CA TYR A 129 -4.80 -22.46 10.98
C TYR A 129 -5.09 -22.93 9.55
N PRO A 130 -6.25 -22.61 8.99
CA PRO A 130 -6.55 -22.99 7.62
C PRO A 130 -5.61 -22.25 6.67
N SER A 131 -5.24 -22.90 5.56
CA SER A 131 -4.69 -22.19 4.41
C SER A 131 -5.82 -21.41 3.75
N ILE A 132 -6.19 -20.27 4.33
CA ILE A 132 -7.28 -19.43 3.83
C ILE A 132 -6.79 -18.78 2.53
N THR A 133 -7.46 -19.07 1.42
CA THR A 133 -7.03 -18.62 0.08
C THR A 133 -8.12 -17.90 -0.72
N SER A 134 -9.36 -17.79 -0.22
CA SER A 134 -10.45 -17.17 -0.97
C SER A 134 -11.38 -16.34 -0.09
N SER A 135 -12.16 -15.47 -0.74
CA SER A 135 -13.24 -14.66 -0.16
C SER A 135 -14.51 -15.46 0.17
N GLU A 136 -14.55 -16.75 -0.20
CA GLU A 136 -15.67 -17.64 0.09
C GLU A 136 -15.81 -17.93 1.59
N ARG A 137 -16.95 -18.52 1.97
CA ARG A 137 -17.19 -18.92 3.37
C ARG A 137 -16.16 -19.97 3.79
N GLN A 138 -15.45 -19.64 4.86
CA GLN A 138 -14.47 -20.49 5.50
C GLN A 138 -15.01 -20.97 6.84
N THR A 139 -14.46 -22.08 7.34
CA THR A 139 -14.76 -22.56 8.68
C THR A 139 -13.48 -22.77 9.46
N THR A 140 -13.49 -22.38 10.73
CA THR A 140 -12.43 -22.72 11.68
C THR A 140 -13.00 -23.21 12.99
N ARG A 141 -12.26 -24.06 13.69
CA ARG A 141 -12.59 -24.48 15.03
C ARG A 141 -11.98 -23.54 16.06
N LEU A 142 -12.75 -23.25 17.10
CA LEU A 142 -12.35 -22.43 18.23
C LEU A 142 -12.89 -22.99 19.54
N PHE A 143 -12.32 -22.59 20.67
CA PHE A 143 -12.90 -22.84 21.98
C PHE A 143 -12.66 -21.66 22.91
N CYS A 144 -13.45 -21.58 23.96
CA CYS A 144 -13.25 -20.61 25.03
C CYS A 144 -12.22 -21.16 26.02
N GLY A 145 -11.08 -20.48 26.15
CA GLY A 145 -9.97 -20.89 27.03
C GLY A 145 -10.18 -20.54 28.51
N TYR A 146 -11.26 -19.82 28.84
CA TYR A 146 -11.51 -19.32 30.19
C TYR A 146 -12.99 -19.40 30.59
N ASP A 147 -13.28 -19.98 31.74
CA ASP A 147 -14.64 -20.25 32.22
C ASP A 147 -15.06 -19.44 33.46
N GLY A 148 -14.31 -18.39 33.80
CA GLY A 148 -14.68 -17.43 34.84
C GLY A 148 -15.81 -16.47 34.44
N GLU A 149 -16.33 -15.71 35.43
CA GLU A 149 -17.43 -14.75 35.23
C GLU A 149 -17.03 -13.55 34.36
N ASP A 150 -15.75 -13.24 34.30
CA ASP A 150 -15.12 -12.21 33.47
C ASP A 150 -14.76 -12.70 32.05
N SER A 151 -15.33 -13.83 31.62
CA SER A 151 -15.07 -14.40 30.29
C SER A 151 -15.72 -13.59 29.16
N ASN A 152 -14.89 -12.95 28.34
CA ASN A 152 -15.31 -12.27 27.09
C ASN A 152 -15.56 -13.19 25.88
N CYS A 153 -15.67 -14.52 26.06
CA CYS A 153 -15.90 -15.45 24.95
C CYS A 153 -17.27 -15.26 24.27
N ASP A 154 -18.24 -14.70 25.00
CA ASP A 154 -19.60 -14.49 24.51
C ASP A 154 -19.80 -13.07 23.94
N ASP A 155 -18.79 -12.18 24.00
CA ASP A 155 -18.86 -10.80 23.48
C ASP A 155 -19.24 -10.77 21.99
N VAL A 156 -18.72 -11.71 21.19
CA VAL A 156 -19.03 -11.80 19.76
C VAL A 156 -20.50 -12.18 19.48
N MET A 157 -21.21 -12.68 20.50
CA MET A 157 -22.63 -13.00 20.42
C MET A 157 -23.51 -11.80 20.81
N GLU A 158 -22.92 -10.70 21.31
CA GLU A 158 -23.63 -9.47 21.63
C GLU A 158 -24.26 -8.87 20.36
N GLY A 159 -25.56 -8.59 20.41
CA GLY A 159 -26.33 -8.18 19.22
C GLY A 159 -26.52 -9.27 18.16
N GLY A 160 -26.14 -10.52 18.44
CA GLY A 160 -26.24 -11.67 17.53
C GLY A 160 -25.03 -11.82 16.62
N LEU A 161 -24.53 -13.04 16.42
CA LEU A 161 -23.25 -13.28 15.74
C LEU A 161 -23.21 -12.90 14.24
N GLU A 162 -24.28 -13.16 13.51
CA GLU A 162 -24.32 -13.03 12.06
C GLU A 162 -24.02 -11.58 11.63
N GLY A 163 -23.01 -11.40 10.79
CA GLY A 163 -22.55 -10.11 10.31
C GLY A 163 -21.62 -9.36 11.26
N THR A 164 -21.13 -9.97 12.34
CA THR A 164 -20.14 -9.33 13.24
C THR A 164 -18.77 -9.26 12.56
N ILE A 165 -18.12 -8.10 12.60
CA ILE A 165 -16.72 -7.94 12.19
C ILE A 165 -15.85 -8.44 13.33
N VAL A 166 -14.99 -9.41 13.04
CA VAL A 166 -14.10 -10.01 14.01
C VAL A 166 -12.66 -9.84 13.56
N ARG A 167 -11.83 -9.28 14.45
CA ARG A 167 -10.38 -9.35 14.29
C ARG A 167 -9.88 -10.73 14.68
N MET A 168 -9.39 -11.48 13.70
CA MET A 168 -8.66 -12.72 13.88
C MET A 168 -7.24 -12.44 14.45
N PRO A 169 -6.61 -13.43 15.10
CA PRO A 169 -5.20 -13.35 15.49
C PRO A 169 -4.29 -13.02 14.30
N ASP A 170 -3.15 -12.41 14.60
CA ASP A 170 -2.10 -12.16 13.60
C ASP A 170 -1.68 -13.47 12.92
N ASP A 171 -1.32 -13.40 11.64
CA ASP A 171 -0.90 -14.52 10.78
C ASP A 171 -1.93 -15.64 10.60
N TYR A 172 -3.19 -15.42 10.99
CA TYR A 172 -4.26 -16.41 10.87
C TYR A 172 -4.79 -16.59 9.44
N GLY A 173 -4.66 -15.56 8.61
CA GLY A 173 -5.16 -15.53 7.24
C GLY A 173 -4.57 -14.38 6.44
N PRO A 174 -5.03 -14.19 5.19
CA PRO A 174 -4.56 -13.11 4.31
C PRO A 174 -4.96 -11.70 4.77
N GLY A 175 -5.85 -11.58 5.76
CA GLY A 175 -6.15 -10.33 6.46
C GLY A 175 -6.67 -10.61 7.86
N SER A 176 -6.52 -9.64 8.76
CA SER A 176 -6.89 -9.80 10.16
C SER A 176 -8.39 -9.64 10.44
N TYR A 177 -9.18 -9.04 9.55
CA TYR A 177 -10.62 -8.85 9.77
C TYR A 177 -11.47 -9.78 8.91
N VAL A 178 -12.50 -10.35 9.51
CA VAL A 178 -13.48 -11.19 8.83
C VAL A 178 -14.90 -10.83 9.28
N VAL A 179 -15.89 -11.22 8.49
CA VAL A 179 -17.30 -11.18 8.89
C VAL A 179 -17.72 -12.57 9.34
N ALA A 180 -18.19 -12.69 10.58
CA ALA A 180 -18.70 -13.91 11.16
C ALA A 180 -20.14 -14.20 10.67
N HIS A 181 -20.42 -15.45 10.30
CA HIS A 181 -21.73 -15.90 9.81
C HIS A 181 -22.44 -16.80 10.81
N SER A 182 -21.75 -17.80 11.35
CA SER A 182 -22.35 -18.72 12.32
C SER A 182 -21.33 -19.35 13.25
N LEU A 183 -21.77 -19.75 14.45
CA LEU A 183 -20.98 -20.48 15.43
C LEU A 183 -21.80 -21.66 15.91
N LYS A 184 -21.31 -22.87 15.65
CA LYS A 184 -22.01 -24.13 15.97
C LYS A 184 -21.08 -25.06 16.71
N ARG A 185 -21.61 -26.01 17.47
CA ARG A 185 -20.77 -27.05 18.09
C ARG A 185 -20.05 -27.84 16.99
N SER A 186 -18.74 -28.00 17.10
CA SER A 186 -17.95 -28.74 16.12
C SER A 186 -18.24 -30.24 16.22
N GLU A 187 -18.35 -30.93 15.09
CA GLU A 187 -18.40 -32.39 15.08
C GLU A 187 -17.07 -33.00 15.56
N ASN A 188 -15.95 -32.30 15.32
CA ASN A 188 -14.62 -32.72 15.72
C ASN A 188 -14.15 -31.97 16.98
N GLN A 189 -14.34 -32.61 18.13
CA GLN A 189 -13.92 -32.11 19.44
C GLN A 189 -12.43 -32.36 19.76
N THR A 190 -11.64 -32.86 18.80
CA THR A 190 -10.22 -33.18 19.01
C THR A 190 -9.36 -31.92 18.96
N LEU A 191 -8.48 -31.74 19.96
CA LEU A 191 -7.53 -30.63 20.04
C LEU A 191 -6.07 -31.13 19.95
N PRO A 192 -5.16 -30.35 19.33
CA PRO A 192 -3.73 -30.55 19.49
C PRO A 192 -3.32 -30.55 20.96
N GLY A 193 -2.34 -31.38 21.34
CA GLY A 193 -1.98 -31.59 22.75
C GLY A 193 -1.58 -30.32 23.52
N HIS A 194 -1.08 -29.28 22.83
CA HIS A 194 -0.75 -28.00 23.46
C HIS A 194 -1.99 -27.12 23.74
N LEU A 195 -3.09 -27.30 22.99
CA LEU A 195 -4.38 -26.62 23.20
C LEU A 195 -5.30 -27.39 24.15
N ALA A 196 -5.24 -28.72 24.12
CA ALA A 196 -6.06 -29.57 24.97
C ALA A 196 -5.89 -29.26 26.48
N LYS A 197 -4.70 -28.83 26.89
CA LYS A 197 -4.41 -28.43 28.28
C LYS A 197 -4.99 -27.07 28.68
N ARG A 198 -5.37 -26.24 27.70
CA ARG A 198 -5.89 -24.88 27.90
C ARG A 198 -7.40 -24.81 27.86
N MET A 199 -8.08 -25.84 27.35
CA MET A 199 -9.53 -25.88 27.31
C MET A 199 -10.09 -26.31 28.68
N PRO A 200 -10.93 -25.49 29.33
CA PRO A 200 -11.63 -25.91 30.53
C PRO A 200 -12.55 -27.10 30.23
N ALA A 201 -12.67 -28.04 31.17
CA ALA A 201 -13.48 -29.25 30.99
C ALA A 201 -14.99 -28.96 30.76
N SER A 202 -15.44 -27.76 31.15
CA SER A 202 -16.80 -27.25 30.97
C SER A 202 -17.09 -26.73 29.56
N LYS A 203 -16.06 -26.49 28.73
CA LYS A 203 -16.17 -25.88 27.40
C LYS A 203 -16.08 -26.94 26.30
N THR A 204 -16.60 -26.59 25.13
CA THR A 204 -16.60 -27.45 23.93
C THR A 204 -16.00 -26.73 22.74
N VAL A 205 -15.47 -27.50 21.79
CA VAL A 205 -14.98 -26.95 20.52
C VAL A 205 -16.16 -26.53 19.65
N MET A 206 -16.12 -25.30 19.18
CA MET A 206 -17.09 -24.69 18.27
C MET A 206 -16.47 -24.58 16.88
N SER A 207 -17.31 -24.52 15.85
CA SER A 207 -16.97 -24.24 14.47
C SER A 207 -17.56 -22.88 14.11
N LEU A 208 -16.69 -21.91 13.79
CA LEU A 208 -17.03 -20.59 13.28
C LEU A 208 -17.00 -20.61 11.76
N GLU A 209 -18.10 -20.21 11.13
CA GLU A 209 -18.15 -19.88 9.71
C GLU A 209 -17.94 -18.36 9.54
N PHE A 210 -17.05 -17.95 8.64
CA PHE A 210 -16.72 -16.55 8.38
C PHE A 210 -16.38 -16.32 6.90
N SER A 211 -16.36 -15.08 6.43
CA SER A 211 -15.82 -14.72 5.12
C SER A 211 -15.15 -13.34 5.15
N TYR A 212 -14.54 -12.94 4.04
CA TYR A 212 -14.03 -11.58 3.84
C TYR A 212 -15.06 -10.68 3.11
N ASN A 213 -16.34 -11.07 3.06
CA ASN A 213 -17.37 -10.27 2.42
C ASN A 213 -17.98 -9.29 3.42
N PHE A 214 -17.50 -8.04 3.40
CA PHE A 214 -17.97 -6.98 4.31
C PHE A 214 -19.37 -6.44 3.96
N ASN A 215 -19.95 -6.77 2.81
CA ASN A 215 -21.35 -6.47 2.50
C ASN A 215 -22.33 -7.26 3.36
N LEU A 216 -21.88 -8.38 3.93
CA LEU A 216 -22.64 -9.21 4.85
C LEU A 216 -22.52 -8.75 6.31
N MET A 217 -21.84 -7.63 6.57
CA MET A 217 -21.79 -7.08 7.92
C MET A 217 -23.19 -6.66 8.39
N LYS A 218 -23.47 -6.83 9.68
CA LYS A 218 -24.74 -6.44 10.26
C LYS A 218 -24.87 -4.92 10.25
N ARG A 219 -26.10 -4.43 10.37
CA ARG A 219 -26.37 -2.99 10.48
C ARG A 219 -26.05 -2.50 11.87
N ALA A 220 -25.17 -1.51 11.97
CA ALA A 220 -24.97 -0.71 13.17
C ALA A 220 -25.95 0.48 13.16
N ASP A 221 -26.47 0.84 14.32
CA ASP A 221 -27.20 2.10 14.51
C ASP A 221 -26.24 3.30 14.46
N ASP A 222 -24.98 3.07 14.89
CA ASP A 222 -23.90 4.06 14.90
C ASP A 222 -22.85 3.81 13.80
N LYS A 223 -22.01 4.82 13.53
CA LYS A 223 -20.95 4.77 12.53
C LYS A 223 -19.87 3.73 12.91
N VAL A 224 -19.55 2.84 11.96
CA VAL A 224 -18.34 2.00 12.03
C VAL A 224 -17.19 2.72 11.34
N TYR A 225 -16.26 3.23 12.12
CA TYR A 225 -15.13 4.03 11.66
C TYR A 225 -14.08 3.16 10.98
N LEU A 226 -13.51 3.67 9.88
CA LEU A 226 -12.49 3.02 9.09
C LEU A 226 -11.34 4.01 8.81
N ARG A 227 -10.12 3.56 9.05
CA ARG A 227 -8.91 4.25 8.59
C ARG A 227 -8.00 3.28 7.85
N ILE A 228 -7.46 3.74 6.74
CA ILE A 228 -6.52 3.00 5.90
C ILE A 228 -5.32 3.89 5.62
N ASP A 229 -4.11 3.40 5.89
CA ASP A 229 -2.87 4.06 5.50
C ASP A 229 -1.98 3.08 4.74
N TYR A 230 -1.38 3.55 3.65
CA TYR A 230 -0.45 2.76 2.84
C TYR A 230 0.71 3.62 2.38
N SER A 231 1.95 3.24 2.67
CA SER A 231 3.12 4.00 2.20
C SER A 231 4.37 3.15 2.10
N ASN A 232 5.25 3.51 1.16
CA ASN A 232 6.62 2.99 1.09
C ASN A 232 7.68 3.95 1.68
N MET A 233 7.23 5.04 2.32
CA MET A 233 8.10 6.14 2.74
C MET A 233 8.43 6.08 4.23
N PRO A 234 9.72 6.03 4.59
CA PRO A 234 10.12 6.19 5.97
C PRO A 234 9.77 7.57 6.51
N GLY A 235 9.35 7.61 7.77
CA GLY A 235 8.82 8.81 8.40
C GLY A 235 7.33 9.07 8.11
N TYR A 236 6.70 8.41 7.12
CA TYR A 236 5.26 8.56 6.87
C TYR A 236 4.46 8.22 8.13
N TRP A 237 4.77 7.09 8.77
CA TRP A 237 4.14 6.71 10.03
C TRP A 237 4.24 7.83 11.07
N GLY A 238 5.42 8.42 11.28
CA GLY A 238 5.60 9.47 12.29
C GLY A 238 4.94 10.80 11.94
N LYS A 239 4.87 11.16 10.66
CA LYS A 239 4.32 12.46 10.21
C LYS A 239 2.82 12.45 9.98
N ILE A 240 2.26 11.31 9.60
CA ILE A 240 0.86 11.18 9.12
C ILE A 240 0.03 10.29 10.04
N VAL A 241 0.57 9.13 10.45
CA VAL A 241 -0.20 8.15 11.22
C VAL A 241 -0.14 8.44 12.72
N ASN A 242 1.07 8.52 13.26
CA ASN A 242 1.37 8.81 14.65
C ASN A 242 1.59 10.31 14.90
N ALA A 243 0.68 11.14 14.39
CA ALA A 243 0.72 12.58 14.54
C ALA A 243 -0.67 13.12 14.93
N PRO A 244 -0.81 13.93 15.99
CA PRO A 244 -2.12 14.46 16.43
C PRO A 244 -2.77 15.36 15.38
N GLY A 245 -4.02 15.15 14.98
CA GLY A 245 -4.63 15.98 13.91
C GLY A 245 -4.92 17.45 14.22
N GLU A 246 -5.28 18.22 13.18
CA GLU A 246 -5.67 19.63 13.29
C GLU A 246 -7.10 19.72 13.84
N LYS A 247 -7.25 20.06 15.12
CA LYS A 247 -8.58 20.31 15.70
C LYS A 247 -9.14 21.65 15.20
N ARG A 248 -10.38 21.65 14.70
CA ARG A 248 -11.14 22.89 14.45
C ARG A 248 -11.20 23.71 15.74
N LYS A 249 -10.55 24.88 15.77
CA LYS A 249 -10.65 25.84 16.89
C LYS A 249 -12.10 26.21 17.15
N ARG A 250 -12.76 25.58 18.13
CA ARG A 250 -13.90 26.21 18.83
C ARG A 250 -13.32 26.98 20.01
N SER A 251 -13.32 28.31 19.88
CA SER A 251 -13.07 29.32 20.92
C SER A 251 -11.84 29.13 21.82
N ILE A 252 -10.65 29.49 21.33
CA ILE A 252 -9.50 29.83 22.19
C ILE A 252 -9.25 31.34 22.03
N HIS A 253 -9.22 32.08 23.15
CA HIS A 253 -9.04 33.52 23.16
C HIS A 253 -7.66 33.92 22.58
N PRO A 254 -7.55 34.97 21.74
CA PRO A 254 -6.30 35.36 21.06
C PRO A 254 -5.11 35.81 21.93
N ARG A 255 -5.18 35.67 23.26
CA ARG A 255 -4.14 36.14 24.20
C ARG A 255 -3.32 35.03 24.87
N GLU A 256 -3.57 33.77 24.56
CA GLU A 256 -2.83 32.63 25.16
C GLU A 256 -1.93 31.88 24.16
N LEU A 257 -1.79 32.35 22.92
CA LEU A 257 -0.88 31.75 21.95
C LEU A 257 0.56 32.15 22.29
N SER A 258 1.23 31.28 23.04
CA SER A 258 2.67 31.35 23.24
C SER A 258 3.37 30.84 21.97
N GLN A 259 4.62 31.26 21.73
CA GLN A 259 5.45 30.77 20.61
C GLN A 259 5.67 29.24 20.62
N ARG A 260 5.19 28.50 21.62
CA ARG A 260 5.18 27.02 21.67
C ARG A 260 3.97 26.40 20.98
N ASP A 261 2.88 27.14 20.75
CA ASP A 261 1.65 26.64 20.14
C ASP A 261 1.70 26.60 18.60
N LEU A 262 2.85 26.92 18.01
CA LEU A 262 3.12 26.81 16.56
C LEU A 262 3.71 25.45 16.16
N LEU A 263 3.81 24.48 17.10
CA LEU A 263 4.38 23.13 16.89
C LEU A 263 3.33 22.01 16.81
N ASP A 264 2.04 22.35 16.82
CA ASP A 264 0.91 21.40 16.81
C ASP A 264 0.14 21.35 15.49
N LYS A 265 0.77 21.74 14.37
CA LYS A 265 0.25 21.38 13.05
C LYS A 265 0.62 19.92 12.76
N ARG A 266 -0.31 19.03 13.03
CA ARG A 266 -0.17 17.57 12.89
C ARG A 266 -1.54 17.00 12.50
N PHE A 267 -1.60 15.75 12.04
CA PHE A 267 -2.13 15.58 10.69
C PHE A 267 -3.26 14.57 10.49
N PHE A 268 -4.47 15.07 10.66
CA PHE A 268 -5.56 15.03 9.68
C PHE A 268 -5.98 16.50 9.53
N SER A 269 -6.44 16.92 8.36
CA SER A 269 -6.80 18.32 8.17
C SER A 269 -8.04 18.46 7.31
N PRO A 270 -8.99 19.35 7.68
CA PRO A 270 -10.04 19.79 6.76
C PRO A 270 -9.48 20.69 5.63
N ASP A 271 -8.24 21.15 5.73
CA ASP A 271 -7.54 21.91 4.70
C ASP A 271 -6.65 21.00 3.85
N SER A 272 -6.95 20.91 2.55
CA SER A 272 -6.15 20.14 1.60
C SER A 272 -4.71 20.65 1.52
N ALA A 273 -4.45 21.94 1.73
CA ALA A 273 -3.11 22.49 1.63
C ALA A 273 -2.17 21.96 2.73
N SER A 274 -2.68 21.74 3.95
CA SER A 274 -1.93 21.07 5.01
C SER A 274 -1.50 19.67 4.56
N TRP A 275 -2.32 18.97 3.74
CA TRP A 275 -1.94 17.67 3.19
C TRP A 275 -0.77 17.75 2.21
N GLY A 276 -0.77 18.77 1.36
CA GLY A 276 0.37 19.07 0.51
C GLY A 276 1.66 19.34 1.25
N GLU A 277 1.60 20.17 2.28
CA GLU A 277 2.80 20.52 3.08
C GLU A 277 3.41 19.28 3.74
N ALA A 278 2.57 18.38 4.28
CA ALA A 278 3.03 17.15 4.90
C ALA A 278 3.68 16.19 3.88
N PHE A 279 3.09 16.03 2.70
CA PHE A 279 3.65 15.23 1.62
C PHE A 279 4.92 15.84 1.03
N ASP A 280 4.98 17.16 0.88
CA ASP A 280 6.16 17.89 0.45
C ASP A 280 7.34 17.62 1.38
N ASP A 281 7.14 17.69 2.69
CA ASP A 281 8.17 17.43 3.69
C ASP A 281 8.59 15.93 3.76
N LEU A 282 7.68 14.99 3.51
CA LEU A 282 8.03 13.56 3.38
C LEU A 282 8.90 13.28 2.15
N SER A 283 8.62 13.98 1.06
CA SER A 283 9.28 13.73 -0.21
C SER A 283 10.74 14.19 -0.29
N LEU A 284 11.15 15.10 0.60
CA LEU A 284 12.53 15.56 0.73
C LEU A 284 13.48 14.44 1.18
N THR A 285 12.94 13.33 1.67
CA THR A 285 13.75 12.17 2.04
C THR A 285 14.35 11.49 0.80
N LYS A 286 15.51 10.86 0.98
CA LYS A 286 16.25 10.15 -0.08
C LYS A 286 15.70 8.75 -0.40
N TYR A 287 14.84 8.21 0.46
CA TYR A 287 14.31 6.86 0.35
C TYR A 287 13.31 6.75 -0.80
N HIS A 288 13.33 5.60 -1.47
CA HIS A 288 12.43 5.27 -2.58
C HIS A 288 12.39 3.75 -2.76
N THR A 289 11.35 3.27 -3.43
CA THR A 289 11.33 1.89 -3.95
C THR A 289 11.83 1.91 -5.39
N ASP A 290 12.69 0.96 -5.73
CA ASP A 290 13.17 0.72 -7.08
C ASP A 290 12.20 -0.21 -7.80
N PHE A 291 11.75 0.21 -8.98
CA PHE A 291 10.88 -0.52 -9.91
C PHE A 291 11.57 -0.65 -11.28
N SER A 292 12.91 -0.54 -11.32
CA SER A 292 13.67 -0.64 -12.56
C SER A 292 13.45 -1.99 -13.22
N GLU A 293 13.22 -1.95 -14.53
CA GLU A 293 13.01 -3.14 -15.34
C GLU A 293 13.92 -3.06 -16.57
N PRO A 294 14.35 -4.22 -17.13
CA PRO A 294 14.91 -4.25 -18.47
C PRO A 294 13.95 -3.59 -19.46
N ALA A 295 14.50 -2.84 -20.41
CA ALA A 295 13.76 -2.34 -21.58
C ALA A 295 14.02 -3.20 -22.83
N ALA A 296 14.62 -4.38 -22.62
CA ALA A 296 14.98 -5.32 -23.67
C ALA A 296 13.77 -6.18 -24.03
N GLU A 297 13.16 -5.90 -25.18
CA GLU A 297 11.96 -6.59 -25.65
C GLU A 297 11.96 -6.76 -27.17
N HIS A 298 11.38 -7.87 -27.62
CA HIS A 298 11.02 -8.01 -29.03
C HIS A 298 9.69 -7.29 -29.26
N ILE A 299 9.78 -6.02 -29.65
CA ILE A 299 8.63 -5.12 -29.86
C ILE A 299 7.71 -5.63 -30.98
N VAL A 300 8.28 -5.96 -32.14
CA VAL A 300 7.58 -6.57 -33.27
C VAL A 300 8.50 -7.59 -33.92
N ASN A 301 7.98 -8.79 -34.13
CA ASN A 301 8.66 -9.83 -34.89
C ASN A 301 7.65 -10.50 -35.81
N GLU A 302 7.33 -9.84 -36.92
CA GLU A 302 6.34 -10.31 -37.89
C GLU A 302 6.99 -10.51 -39.27
N GLU A 303 6.93 -11.75 -39.74
CA GLU A 303 7.14 -12.09 -41.16
C GLU A 303 5.76 -12.08 -41.84
N LEU A 304 5.58 -11.20 -42.83
CA LEU A 304 4.34 -11.10 -43.59
C LEU A 304 4.52 -11.83 -44.92
N ASP A 305 3.93 -13.01 -45.05
CA ASP A 305 3.96 -13.77 -46.32
C ASP A 305 3.01 -13.12 -47.34
N CYS A 306 3.50 -12.09 -48.05
CA CYS A 306 2.75 -11.32 -49.03
C CYS A 306 3.27 -11.48 -50.47
N GLY A 307 3.87 -12.63 -50.81
CA GLY A 307 4.27 -12.99 -52.19
C GLY A 307 5.48 -12.25 -52.75
N ASP A 308 5.76 -11.06 -52.25
CA ASP A 308 7.06 -10.39 -52.23
C ASP A 308 7.55 -10.43 -50.77
N GLU A 309 8.83 -10.72 -50.52
CA GLU A 309 9.43 -10.96 -49.19
C GLU A 309 9.34 -9.72 -48.26
N ALA A 310 8.15 -9.45 -47.72
CA ALA A 310 7.89 -8.38 -46.77
C ALA A 310 8.08 -8.89 -45.34
N TYR A 311 8.94 -8.21 -44.59
CA TYR A 311 9.16 -8.54 -43.19
C TYR A 311 9.40 -7.27 -42.39
N LEU A 312 9.04 -7.31 -41.11
CA LEU A 312 9.29 -6.24 -40.17
C LEU A 312 9.74 -6.83 -38.84
N LYS A 313 10.94 -6.43 -38.44
CA LYS A 313 11.49 -6.73 -37.13
C LYS A 313 11.87 -5.44 -36.42
N ILE A 314 11.31 -5.25 -35.23
CA ILE A 314 11.63 -4.14 -34.32
C ILE A 314 12.03 -4.76 -32.98
N GLU A 315 13.25 -4.46 -32.54
CA GLU A 315 13.81 -4.95 -31.28
C GLU A 315 14.25 -3.74 -30.46
N SER A 316 13.94 -3.71 -29.16
CA SER A 316 14.58 -2.79 -28.22
C SER A 316 15.52 -3.56 -27.31
N ASP A 317 16.66 -2.94 -27.01
CA ASP A 317 17.60 -3.39 -26.01
C ASP A 317 17.96 -2.21 -25.10
N GLY A 318 18.00 -2.42 -23.78
CA GLY A 318 18.28 -1.34 -22.84
C GLY A 318 17.71 -1.55 -21.45
N GLU A 319 17.68 -0.47 -20.66
CA GLU A 319 17.16 -0.45 -19.30
C GLU A 319 16.27 0.77 -19.06
N CYS A 320 15.28 0.61 -18.18
CA CYS A 320 14.54 1.73 -17.64
C CYS A 320 14.70 1.74 -16.13
N GLN A 321 15.51 2.67 -15.63
CA GLN A 321 15.68 2.86 -14.21
C GLN A 321 14.47 3.60 -13.66
N THR A 322 13.72 3.00 -12.74
CA THR A 322 12.49 3.59 -12.21
C THR A 322 12.50 3.58 -10.69
N LYS A 323 12.17 4.72 -10.09
CA LYS A 323 12.11 4.93 -8.65
C LYS A 323 10.79 5.59 -8.30
N ALA A 324 10.11 5.09 -7.27
CA ALA A 324 8.85 5.65 -6.84
C ALA A 324 8.77 5.85 -5.32
N LYS A 325 8.06 6.91 -4.94
CA LYS A 325 7.66 7.24 -3.56
C LYS A 325 6.16 7.42 -3.56
N PHE A 326 5.47 6.88 -2.57
CA PHE A 326 4.04 7.08 -2.46
C PHE A 326 3.54 6.94 -1.03
N GLY A 327 2.39 7.55 -0.78
CA GLY A 327 1.69 7.46 0.48
C GLY A 327 0.22 7.81 0.28
N PHE A 328 -0.66 7.05 0.91
CA PHE A 328 -2.10 7.21 0.86
C PHE A 328 -2.68 7.09 2.26
N THR A 329 -3.63 7.94 2.58
CA THR A 329 -4.45 7.88 3.79
C THR A 329 -5.91 8.07 3.41
N MET A 330 -6.75 7.17 3.90
CA MET A 330 -8.20 7.23 3.74
C MET A 330 -8.86 7.12 5.11
N ILE A 331 -9.77 8.05 5.42
CA ILE A 331 -10.47 8.14 6.70
C ILE A 331 -11.96 8.27 6.41
N GLY A 332 -12.78 7.43 7.04
CA GLY A 332 -14.21 7.39 6.77
C GLY A 332 -14.97 6.37 7.62
N SER A 333 -16.01 5.79 7.03
CA SER A 333 -16.80 4.70 7.61
C SER A 333 -16.91 3.50 6.69
N LEU A 334 -17.05 2.33 7.29
CA LEU A 334 -17.36 1.08 6.60
C LEU A 334 -18.87 0.88 6.42
N GLN A 335 -19.70 1.54 7.24
CA GLN A 335 -21.15 1.45 7.16
C GLN A 335 -21.83 2.82 7.45
N PRO A 336 -22.48 3.44 6.44
CA PRO A 336 -22.28 3.17 5.01
C PRO A 336 -20.81 3.36 4.63
N LEU A 337 -20.36 2.68 3.57
CA LEU A 337 -19.02 2.88 3.04
C LEU A 337 -18.91 4.31 2.51
N SER A 338 -18.06 5.13 3.11
CA SER A 338 -17.82 6.49 2.65
C SER A 338 -16.47 6.99 3.19
N PHE A 339 -15.80 7.85 2.42
CA PHE A 339 -14.54 8.46 2.80
C PHE A 339 -14.69 9.98 2.89
N GLU A 340 -14.45 10.52 4.08
CA GLU A 340 -14.51 11.95 4.36
C GLU A 340 -13.16 12.63 4.04
N GLN A 341 -12.07 11.87 4.12
CA GLN A 341 -10.73 12.30 3.73
C GLN A 341 -10.04 11.18 2.98
N ALA A 342 -9.59 11.44 1.76
CA ALA A 342 -8.82 10.50 0.95
C ALA A 342 -7.71 11.28 0.24
N TYR A 343 -6.50 11.15 0.76
CA TYR A 343 -5.35 11.91 0.29
C TYR A 343 -4.20 10.98 -0.04
N GLY A 344 -3.41 11.35 -1.04
CA GLY A 344 -2.18 10.65 -1.32
C GLY A 344 -1.27 11.41 -2.27
N PHE A 345 -0.08 10.88 -2.46
CA PHE A 345 0.88 11.38 -3.43
C PHE A 345 1.65 10.25 -4.08
N ILE A 346 2.16 10.52 -5.27
CA ILE A 346 3.12 9.68 -5.99
C ILE A 346 4.23 10.60 -6.49
N ASP A 347 5.48 10.26 -6.15
CA ASP A 347 6.65 10.78 -6.85
C ASP A 347 7.25 9.68 -7.71
N LEU A 348 7.47 9.98 -8.99
CA LEU A 348 8.10 9.09 -9.96
C LEU A 348 9.38 9.71 -10.49
N LYS A 349 10.45 8.92 -10.54
CA LYS A 349 11.68 9.26 -11.23
C LYS A 349 12.03 8.11 -12.16
N PHE A 350 12.24 8.40 -13.43
CA PHE A 350 12.66 7.39 -14.41
C PHE A 350 13.75 7.91 -15.35
N ASP A 351 14.55 6.98 -15.88
CA ASP A 351 15.56 7.17 -16.92
C ASP A 351 15.52 5.95 -17.85
N LEU A 352 14.94 6.13 -19.02
CA LEU A 352 14.88 5.15 -20.10
C LEU A 352 16.09 5.36 -21.01
N ASP A 353 16.96 4.36 -21.11
CA ASP A 353 18.11 4.34 -22.01
C ASP A 353 18.04 3.08 -22.86
N THR A 354 17.76 3.23 -24.14
CA THR A 354 17.45 2.11 -25.02
C THR A 354 17.92 2.32 -26.45
N THR A 355 18.24 1.20 -27.09
CA THR A 355 18.64 1.08 -28.47
C THR A 355 17.53 0.34 -29.21
N VAL A 356 16.93 0.98 -30.21
CA VAL A 356 15.91 0.38 -31.06
C VAL A 356 16.55 -0.02 -32.37
N LYS A 357 16.46 -1.31 -32.71
CA LYS A 357 16.85 -1.83 -34.02
C LYS A 357 15.61 -2.09 -34.86
N VAL A 358 15.62 -1.55 -36.07
CA VAL A 358 14.55 -1.74 -37.06
C VAL A 358 15.15 -2.35 -38.31
N THR A 359 14.64 -3.52 -38.71
CA THR A 359 15.01 -4.18 -39.96
C THR A 359 13.74 -4.60 -40.69
N GLY A 360 13.56 -4.18 -41.93
CA GLY A 360 12.39 -4.58 -42.71
C GLY A 360 12.27 -3.92 -44.07
N ASN A 361 11.35 -4.46 -44.85
CA ASN A 361 10.86 -3.88 -46.10
C ASN A 361 9.36 -4.12 -46.18
N SER A 362 8.56 -3.13 -45.79
CA SER A 362 7.11 -3.32 -45.66
C SER A 362 6.33 -2.02 -45.84
N GLY A 363 5.09 -2.17 -46.31
CA GLY A 363 4.06 -1.16 -46.20
C GLY A 363 3.31 -1.33 -44.87
N MET A 364 3.14 -0.25 -44.12
CA MET A 364 2.49 -0.24 -42.82
C MET A 364 1.29 0.72 -42.82
N ASP A 365 0.16 0.19 -42.39
CA ASP A 365 -1.03 0.97 -42.04
C ASP A 365 -1.57 0.42 -40.73
N THR A 366 -1.30 1.11 -39.63
CA THR A 366 -1.64 0.66 -38.28
C THR A 366 -2.33 1.76 -37.49
N GLU A 367 -3.43 1.39 -36.85
CA GLU A 367 -4.02 2.22 -35.80
C GLU A 367 -3.14 2.16 -34.55
N TYR A 368 -2.93 3.30 -33.90
CA TYR A 368 -2.11 3.37 -32.69
C TYR A 368 -2.74 2.51 -31.58
N LYS A 369 -2.02 1.46 -31.19
CA LYS A 369 -2.34 0.60 -30.06
C LYS A 369 -1.08 0.36 -29.24
N THR A 370 -1.22 0.37 -27.93
CA THR A 370 -0.14 0.12 -26.99
C THR A 370 -0.29 -1.25 -26.36
N ASN A 371 0.81 -1.99 -26.26
CA ASN A 371 0.89 -3.26 -25.54
C ASN A 371 1.89 -3.14 -24.38
N PRO A 372 1.67 -3.82 -23.26
CA PRO A 372 2.67 -3.91 -22.19
C PRO A 372 3.92 -4.63 -22.69
N ALA A 373 5.10 -4.19 -22.26
CA ALA A 373 6.37 -4.89 -22.50
C ALA A 373 6.38 -6.23 -21.76
N HIS A 374 5.99 -6.22 -20.48
CA HIS A 374 6.02 -7.41 -19.64
C HIS A 374 4.63 -8.00 -19.38
N ILE A 375 4.54 -9.33 -19.36
CA ILE A 375 3.30 -10.05 -18.98
C ILE A 375 2.95 -9.79 -17.51
N VAL A 376 3.97 -9.68 -16.65
CA VAL A 376 3.81 -9.41 -15.21
C VAL A 376 4.67 -8.20 -14.86
N PRO A 377 4.06 -7.05 -14.56
CA PRO A 377 4.80 -5.86 -14.18
C PRO A 377 5.34 -5.98 -12.75
N ASN A 378 6.45 -5.28 -12.49
CA ASN A 378 7.09 -5.26 -11.17
C ASN A 378 6.16 -4.71 -10.09
N SER A 379 5.97 -5.44 -8.98
CA SER A 379 5.01 -5.10 -7.92
C SER A 379 5.46 -5.65 -6.57
N ASP A 380 6.61 -5.19 -6.06
CA ASP A 380 7.25 -5.75 -4.86
C ASP A 380 6.69 -5.22 -3.52
N VAL A 381 5.85 -4.19 -3.55
CA VAL A 381 5.23 -3.57 -2.38
C VAL A 381 3.73 -3.54 -2.61
N ILE A 382 3.04 -4.65 -2.34
CA ILE A 382 1.59 -4.75 -2.45
C ILE A 382 1.03 -4.78 -1.04
N PHE A 383 0.03 -3.93 -0.80
CA PHE A 383 -0.76 -4.00 0.42
C PHE A 383 -2.15 -4.51 0.09
N SER A 384 -2.59 -5.56 0.77
CA SER A 384 -3.98 -5.98 0.65
C SER A 384 -4.53 -6.47 1.98
N HIS A 385 -5.72 -5.98 2.29
CA HIS A 385 -6.61 -6.59 3.26
C HIS A 385 -7.84 -7.11 2.52
N PRO A 386 -8.07 -8.43 2.48
CA PRO A 386 -9.20 -9.01 1.77
C PRO A 386 -10.54 -8.39 2.14
N GLY A 387 -11.33 -8.04 1.14
CA GLY A 387 -12.66 -7.45 1.32
C GLY A 387 -12.71 -6.00 1.84
N ILE A 388 -11.57 -5.43 2.23
CA ILE A 388 -11.47 -4.04 2.66
C ILE A 388 -10.73 -3.22 1.61
N VAL A 389 -9.47 -3.54 1.32
CA VAL A 389 -8.64 -2.71 0.43
C VAL A 389 -7.51 -3.49 -0.24
N ASN A 390 -7.13 -3.07 -1.44
CA ASN A 390 -5.99 -3.57 -2.19
C ASN A 390 -5.29 -2.40 -2.89
N PHE A 391 -4.00 -2.18 -2.57
CA PHE A 391 -3.10 -1.27 -3.26
C PHE A 391 -2.03 -2.07 -3.99
N LYS A 392 -2.02 -1.95 -5.32
CA LYS A 392 -1.08 -2.64 -6.19
C LYS A 392 -0.33 -1.63 -7.09
N PRO A 393 0.84 -1.13 -6.64
CA PRO A 393 1.75 -0.39 -7.50
C PRO A 393 2.35 -1.31 -8.54
N SER A 394 2.51 -0.81 -9.77
CA SER A 394 3.18 -1.54 -10.83
C SER A 394 3.88 -0.60 -11.80
N PHE A 395 5.03 -1.01 -12.32
CA PHE A 395 5.70 -0.31 -13.41
C PHE A 395 5.81 -1.22 -14.64
N ASP A 396 5.62 -0.62 -15.81
CA ASP A 396 5.87 -1.27 -17.09
C ASP A 396 6.19 -0.23 -18.18
N ILE A 397 6.76 -0.69 -19.30
CA ILE A 397 6.97 0.13 -20.48
C ILE A 397 5.90 -0.27 -21.50
N GLN A 398 4.99 0.65 -21.84
CA GLN A 398 4.02 0.37 -22.89
C GLN A 398 4.63 0.70 -24.26
N ILE A 399 4.48 -0.20 -25.21
CA ILE A 399 5.01 -0.08 -26.55
C ILE A 399 3.87 0.15 -27.52
N GLY A 400 3.93 1.25 -28.29
CA GLY A 400 2.93 1.60 -29.28
C GLY A 400 3.53 1.82 -30.66
N ILE A 401 2.82 1.41 -31.71
CA ILE A 401 3.24 1.66 -33.11
C ILE A 401 2.09 2.29 -33.86
N LYS A 402 2.38 3.36 -34.59
CA LYS A 402 1.46 4.03 -35.50
C LYS A 402 2.13 4.24 -36.85
N ALA A 403 1.45 3.85 -37.91
CA ALA A 403 1.85 4.14 -39.27
C ALA A 403 0.59 4.44 -40.08
N LYS A 404 0.65 5.39 -41.01
CA LYS A 404 -0.46 5.65 -41.92
C LYS A 404 0.06 5.69 -43.33
N GLU A 405 -0.36 4.73 -44.14
CA GLU A 405 0.04 4.59 -45.55
C GLU A 405 1.58 4.69 -45.73
N ALA A 406 2.34 4.21 -44.74
CA ALA A 406 3.79 4.34 -44.73
C ALA A 406 4.43 3.19 -45.50
N SER A 407 5.46 3.45 -46.28
CA SER A 407 6.25 2.40 -46.93
C SER A 407 7.72 2.65 -46.67
N PHE A 408 8.39 1.64 -46.09
CA PHE A 408 9.80 1.77 -45.77
C PHE A 408 10.60 0.49 -46.01
N SER A 409 11.87 0.69 -46.34
CA SER A 409 12.92 -0.32 -46.39
C SER A 409 14.11 0.19 -45.61
N GLY A 410 14.57 -0.56 -44.62
CA GLY A 410 15.72 -0.14 -43.82
C GLY A 410 16.28 -1.23 -42.92
N ASP A 411 17.55 -1.04 -42.59
CA ASP A 411 18.25 -1.72 -41.51
C ASP A 411 19.01 -0.62 -40.76
N PHE A 412 18.43 -0.18 -39.65
CA PHE A 412 18.98 0.90 -38.86
C PHE A 412 18.84 0.63 -37.36
N THR A 413 19.72 1.29 -36.61
CA THR A 413 19.71 1.32 -35.16
C THR A 413 19.59 2.76 -34.71
N ALA A 414 18.71 3.03 -33.75
CA ALA A 414 18.53 4.34 -33.16
C ALA A 414 18.67 4.26 -31.64
N HIS A 415 19.51 5.14 -31.07
CA HIS A 415 19.66 5.26 -29.62
C HIS A 415 18.72 6.35 -29.10
N MET A 416 17.94 6.00 -28.09
CA MET A 416 16.99 6.87 -27.42
C MET A 416 17.27 6.90 -25.92
N ARG A 417 17.40 8.10 -25.37
CA ARG A 417 17.40 8.31 -23.94
C ARG A 417 16.42 9.41 -23.54
N ALA A 418 15.52 9.06 -22.64
CA ALA A 418 14.49 9.96 -22.12
C ALA A 418 14.31 9.71 -20.63
N GLY A 419 14.15 10.78 -19.86
CA GLY A 419 13.96 10.64 -18.43
C GLY A 419 13.34 11.87 -17.82
N THR A 420 13.07 11.77 -16.53
CA THR A 420 12.69 12.92 -15.71
C THR A 420 13.77 14.00 -15.74
N ASP A 421 13.37 15.28 -15.80
CA ASP A 421 14.31 16.40 -15.86
C ASP A 421 14.93 16.68 -14.48
N PRO A 422 16.24 16.45 -14.27
CA PRO A 422 16.88 16.70 -12.98
C PRO A 422 16.85 18.17 -12.55
N ALA A 423 16.66 19.11 -13.49
CA ALA A 423 16.54 20.54 -13.18
C ALA A 423 15.16 20.91 -12.59
N LEU A 424 14.14 20.08 -12.81
CA LEU A 424 12.78 20.30 -12.32
C LEU A 424 12.48 19.35 -11.17
N ASN A 425 12.15 19.91 -9.99
CA ASN A 425 11.80 19.14 -8.80
C ASN A 425 12.81 18.02 -8.46
N SER A 426 14.11 18.27 -8.67
CA SER A 426 15.20 17.30 -8.46
C SER A 426 15.07 15.98 -9.27
N GLY A 427 14.38 16.04 -10.42
CA GLY A 427 14.09 14.87 -11.26
C GLY A 427 12.96 13.99 -10.74
N TRP A 428 12.08 14.51 -9.88
CA TRP A 428 10.87 13.82 -9.48
C TRP A 428 9.66 14.45 -10.17
N ILE A 429 8.84 13.61 -10.80
CA ILE A 429 7.48 13.96 -11.21
C ILE A 429 6.60 13.73 -9.98
N ARG A 430 5.93 14.76 -9.47
CA ARG A 430 4.97 14.66 -8.38
C ARG A 430 3.55 14.76 -8.91
N GLN A 431 2.70 13.89 -8.38
CA GLN A 431 1.26 14.03 -8.42
C GLN A 431 0.68 13.88 -7.01
N THR A 432 -0.18 14.82 -6.61
CA THR A 432 -0.94 14.76 -5.35
C THR A 432 -2.42 14.53 -5.65
N PHE A 433 -3.10 13.81 -4.77
CA PHE A 433 -4.51 13.48 -4.88
C PHE A 433 -5.25 13.84 -3.60
N PRO A 434 -6.37 14.58 -3.70
CA PRO A 434 -6.77 15.40 -4.85
C PRO A 434 -5.73 16.48 -5.22
N THR A 435 -5.84 17.11 -6.40
CA THR A 435 -4.88 18.15 -6.80
C THR A 435 -4.96 19.39 -5.92
N SER A 436 -6.10 19.61 -5.25
CA SER A 436 -6.27 20.65 -4.23
C SER A 436 -5.26 20.52 -3.07
N ALA A 437 -4.66 19.36 -2.88
CA ALA A 437 -3.60 19.13 -1.90
C ALA A 437 -2.19 19.47 -2.40
N GLY A 438 -1.98 20.01 -3.61
CA GLY A 438 -0.65 20.46 -4.03
C GLY A 438 -0.31 20.26 -5.51
N GLY A 439 -1.22 19.63 -6.25
CA GLY A 439 -1.17 19.51 -7.71
C GLY A 439 -0.02 18.67 -8.23
N THR A 440 0.48 19.09 -9.40
CA THR A 440 1.48 18.38 -10.19
C THR A 440 2.77 19.19 -10.27
N ARG A 441 3.95 18.54 -10.25
CA ARG A 441 5.27 19.20 -10.36
C ARG A 441 6.27 18.30 -11.08
N GLY A 442 7.34 18.90 -11.60
CA GLY A 442 8.40 18.18 -12.32
C GLY A 442 8.19 18.21 -13.83
N GLY A 443 8.92 17.37 -14.55
CA GLY A 443 8.85 17.27 -16.00
C GLY A 443 9.80 16.23 -16.55
N VAL A 444 9.83 16.12 -17.88
CA VAL A 444 10.64 15.16 -18.64
C VAL A 444 11.52 15.86 -19.64
N LYS A 445 12.60 15.18 -20.02
CA LYS A 445 13.63 15.66 -20.91
C LYS A 445 14.14 14.55 -21.80
N ALA A 446 14.19 14.82 -23.11
CA ALA A 446 15.03 14.08 -24.04
C ALA A 446 16.50 14.41 -23.80
N TYR A 447 17.35 13.39 -23.78
CA TYR A 447 18.79 13.57 -23.77
C TYR A 447 19.32 13.43 -25.19
N SER A 448 20.12 14.41 -25.62
CA SER A 448 20.83 14.30 -26.91
C SER A 448 21.89 13.21 -26.77
N VAL A 449 21.74 12.13 -27.54
CA VAL A 449 22.72 11.05 -27.61
C VAL A 449 23.60 11.28 -28.84
N SER A 450 24.93 11.26 -28.68
CA SER A 450 25.86 11.24 -29.82
C SER A 450 25.72 9.91 -30.57
N ASP A 451 25.82 9.91 -31.90
CA ASP A 451 25.67 8.71 -32.73
C ASP A 451 24.29 8.02 -32.56
N SER A 452 23.23 8.83 -32.42
CA SER A 452 21.86 8.34 -32.19
C SER A 452 21.24 7.56 -33.36
N PHE A 453 21.94 7.42 -34.48
CA PHE A 453 21.48 6.71 -35.67
C PHE A 453 22.65 6.07 -36.42
N GLU A 454 22.55 4.79 -36.70
CA GLU A 454 23.45 4.04 -37.58
C GLU A 454 22.64 3.18 -38.56
N GLY A 455 23.09 3.07 -39.80
CA GLY A 455 22.49 2.19 -40.81
C GLY A 455 21.87 2.94 -41.97
N HIS A 456 20.91 2.31 -42.63
CA HIS A 456 20.27 2.84 -43.82
C HIS A 456 18.76 2.67 -43.76
N MET A 457 18.06 3.67 -44.29
CA MET A 457 16.61 3.68 -44.38
C MET A 457 16.19 4.44 -45.64
N LYS A 458 15.15 3.94 -46.28
CA LYS A 458 14.42 4.57 -47.37
C LYS A 458 12.94 4.47 -47.07
N THR A 459 12.29 5.60 -46.95
CA THR A 459 10.83 5.72 -46.85
C THR A 459 10.30 6.33 -48.13
N ASP A 460 9.38 5.64 -48.79
CA ASP A 460 8.80 6.08 -50.07
C ASP A 460 7.57 6.98 -49.87
N ASP A 461 6.80 6.76 -48.80
CA ASP A 461 5.70 7.62 -48.37
C ASP A 461 5.42 7.42 -46.86
N GLY A 462 4.73 8.37 -46.24
CA GLY A 462 4.23 8.30 -44.87
C GLY A 462 5.29 8.46 -43.76
N GLU A 463 4.84 8.23 -42.53
CA GLU A 463 5.64 8.30 -41.30
C GLU A 463 5.27 7.11 -40.42
N VAL A 464 6.29 6.50 -39.81
CA VAL A 464 6.12 5.48 -38.78
C VAL A 464 6.58 6.06 -37.43
N GLU A 465 5.75 5.89 -36.41
CA GLU A 465 6.00 6.32 -35.04
C GLU A 465 6.02 5.07 -34.13
N LEU A 466 7.16 4.82 -33.50
CA LEU A 466 7.30 3.89 -32.38
C LEU A 466 7.29 4.69 -31.07
N SER A 467 6.46 4.30 -30.13
CA SER A 467 6.37 4.90 -28.79
C SER A 467 6.81 3.89 -27.73
N LEU A 468 7.75 4.28 -26.88
CA LEU A 468 8.06 3.60 -25.62
C LEU A 468 7.59 4.49 -24.47
N ILE A 469 6.73 3.97 -23.62
CA ILE A 469 5.99 4.75 -22.63
C ILE A 469 6.21 4.13 -21.25
N PRO A 470 7.25 4.57 -20.52
CA PRO A 470 7.36 4.29 -19.09
C PRO A 470 6.07 4.70 -18.38
N ALA A 471 5.43 3.74 -17.70
CA ALA A 471 4.15 3.92 -17.05
C ALA A 471 4.16 3.30 -15.66
N PHE A 472 4.04 4.15 -14.64
CA PHE A 472 3.74 3.73 -13.28
C PHE A 472 2.23 3.72 -13.07
N LYS A 473 1.72 2.67 -12.44
CA LYS A 473 0.30 2.50 -12.13
C LYS A 473 0.12 2.19 -10.65
N MET A 474 -0.86 2.79 -10.01
CA MET A 474 -1.36 2.39 -8.69
C MET A 474 -2.81 1.96 -8.85
N ASN A 475 -3.06 0.66 -8.72
CA ASN A 475 -4.42 0.15 -8.66
C ASN A 475 -4.88 0.15 -7.21
N ILE A 476 -6.01 0.78 -6.94
CA ILE A 476 -6.66 0.81 -5.64
C ILE A 476 -8.05 0.21 -5.80
N ALA A 477 -8.34 -0.84 -5.03
CA ALA A 477 -9.68 -1.42 -4.97
C ALA A 477 -10.13 -1.48 -3.52
N ILE A 478 -11.37 -1.09 -3.24
CA ILE A 478 -11.96 -1.07 -1.89
C ILE A 478 -13.27 -1.88 -1.94
N GLY A 479 -13.45 -2.78 -0.98
CA GLY A 479 -14.62 -3.65 -0.86
C GLY A 479 -14.42 -5.11 -1.29
N ASP A 480 -15.55 -5.80 -1.56
CA ASP A 480 -15.79 -7.27 -1.56
C ASP A 480 -14.79 -8.13 -2.37
N GLN A 481 -14.12 -7.56 -3.38
CA GLN A 481 -13.15 -8.26 -4.23
C GLN A 481 -11.73 -7.67 -4.19
N ALA A 482 -11.37 -6.95 -3.11
CA ALA A 482 -9.96 -6.81 -2.74
C ALA A 482 -9.42 -8.23 -2.45
N VAL A 483 -8.94 -8.97 -3.45
CA VAL A 483 -8.41 -10.32 -3.26
C VAL A 483 -7.00 -10.19 -2.67
N GLY A 484 -6.81 -10.70 -1.45
CA GLY A 484 -5.50 -10.76 -0.81
C GLY A 484 -4.53 -11.58 -1.63
N ILE A 485 -3.38 -11.01 -1.98
CA ILE A 485 -2.30 -11.75 -2.63
C ILE A 485 -1.61 -12.57 -1.53
N THR A 486 -1.84 -13.89 -1.56
CA THR A 486 -0.99 -14.81 -0.79
C THR A 486 0.43 -14.78 -1.37
N LYS A 487 1.46 -14.55 -0.54
CA LYS A 487 2.84 -14.93 -0.89
C LYS A 487 2.83 -16.43 -1.20
N ARG A 488 2.97 -16.82 -2.47
CA ARG A 488 3.18 -18.22 -2.85
C ARG A 488 4.28 -18.38 -3.87
N GLN A 489 5.13 -19.36 -3.60
CA GLN A 489 6.12 -19.90 -4.53
C GLN A 489 5.44 -20.29 -5.84
N ASN A 490 6.12 -19.95 -6.94
CA ASN A 490 5.90 -20.42 -8.31
C ASN A 490 4.67 -19.85 -9.04
N GLY A 491 4.89 -18.74 -9.76
CA GLY A 491 4.94 -18.80 -11.23
C GLY A 491 3.65 -18.67 -12.03
N ASP A 492 2.45 -18.76 -11.45
CA ASP A 492 1.21 -18.63 -12.22
C ASP A 492 0.33 -17.46 -11.75
N VAL A 493 0.42 -16.35 -12.47
CA VAL A 493 -0.53 -15.22 -12.37
C VAL A 493 -1.51 -15.34 -13.54
N GLN A 494 -2.68 -15.92 -13.30
CA GLN A 494 -3.85 -15.66 -14.15
C GLN A 494 -4.80 -14.72 -13.40
N ALA A 495 -4.68 -13.42 -13.66
CA ALA A 495 -5.66 -12.43 -13.31
C ALA A 495 -6.56 -12.17 -14.53
N ARG A 496 -7.66 -12.93 -14.64
CA ARG A 496 -8.81 -12.57 -15.46
C ARG A 496 -10.09 -12.90 -14.69
N GLN A 497 -10.58 -11.94 -13.91
CA GLN A 497 -12.01 -11.81 -13.60
C GLN A 497 -12.34 -10.31 -13.53
N SER A 498 -13.47 -9.95 -14.12
CA SER A 498 -14.07 -8.61 -14.10
C SER A 498 -14.20 -8.12 -12.66
N VAL A 499 -13.78 -6.88 -12.43
CA VAL A 499 -13.66 -6.28 -11.10
C VAL A 499 -14.98 -5.57 -10.76
N ASP A 500 -15.92 -6.27 -10.13
CA ASP A 500 -17.06 -5.64 -9.45
C ASP A 500 -16.57 -5.15 -8.08
N SER A 501 -15.69 -4.14 -8.06
CA SER A 501 -15.33 -3.42 -6.82
C SER A 501 -16.31 -2.28 -6.60
N LEU A 502 -16.84 -2.14 -5.38
CA LEU A 502 -17.69 -1.00 -5.02
C LEU A 502 -16.98 0.33 -5.30
N LEU A 503 -15.70 0.44 -4.93
CA LEU A 503 -14.84 1.58 -5.22
C LEU A 503 -13.54 1.08 -5.85
N GLY A 504 -13.17 1.64 -7.00
CA GLY A 504 -12.00 1.20 -7.76
C GLY A 504 -11.33 2.34 -8.52
N TYR A 505 -10.04 2.56 -8.30
CA TYR A 505 -9.28 3.62 -8.97
C TYR A 505 -7.98 3.10 -9.56
N VAL A 506 -7.68 3.53 -10.78
CA VAL A 506 -6.34 3.37 -11.38
C VAL A 506 -5.71 4.74 -11.55
N PHE A 507 -4.65 4.99 -10.81
CA PHE A 507 -3.77 6.13 -11.04
C PHE A 507 -2.67 5.71 -11.99
N ASN A 508 -2.44 6.48 -13.05
CA ASN A 508 -1.30 6.26 -13.94
C ASN A 508 -0.47 7.54 -14.03
N ILE A 509 0.84 7.39 -14.05
CA ILE A 509 1.79 8.41 -14.48
C ILE A 509 2.58 7.81 -15.64
N TYR A 510 2.54 8.45 -16.80
CA TYR A 510 3.19 7.93 -18.00
C TYR A 510 3.85 9.04 -18.82
N SER A 511 4.92 8.70 -19.53
CA SER A 511 5.72 9.68 -20.29
C SER A 511 6.08 9.13 -21.68
N PRO A 512 5.33 9.48 -22.73
CA PRO A 512 5.58 8.95 -24.06
C PRO A 512 6.93 9.43 -24.63
N SER A 513 7.79 8.48 -24.99
CA SER A 513 9.01 8.73 -25.77
C SER A 513 8.83 8.12 -27.16
N LYS A 514 9.01 8.92 -28.20
CA LYS A 514 8.64 8.58 -29.57
C LYS A 514 9.86 8.61 -30.48
N LEU A 515 10.05 7.53 -31.21
CA LEU A 515 10.96 7.44 -32.34
C LEU A 515 10.12 7.48 -33.62
N ALA A 516 10.25 8.56 -34.39
CA ALA A 516 9.54 8.72 -35.65
C ALA A 516 10.53 8.69 -36.81
N TRP A 517 10.16 8.04 -37.91
CA TRP A 517 10.96 8.03 -39.13
C TRP A 517 10.13 8.22 -40.39
N ASN A 518 10.64 9.06 -41.29
CA ASN A 518 10.03 9.42 -42.56
C ASN A 518 11.12 9.83 -43.58
N ALA A 519 10.73 10.34 -44.76
CA ALA A 519 11.67 10.75 -45.82
C ALA A 519 12.68 11.84 -45.38
N GLY A 520 12.38 12.56 -44.30
CA GLY A 520 13.27 13.56 -43.69
C GLY A 520 14.32 12.98 -42.72
N GLY A 521 14.27 11.67 -42.44
CA GLY A 521 15.19 10.98 -41.54
C GLY A 521 14.50 10.44 -40.28
N VAL A 522 15.30 10.18 -39.25
CA VAL A 522 14.85 9.66 -37.94
C VAL A 522 14.88 10.78 -36.91
N ASN A 523 13.77 10.96 -36.21
CA ASN A 523 13.58 11.97 -35.18
C ASN A 523 13.20 11.31 -33.85
N LEU A 524 13.90 11.70 -32.79
CA LEU A 524 13.52 11.41 -31.43
C LEU A 524 12.66 12.56 -30.89
N MET A 525 11.48 12.25 -30.39
CA MET A 525 10.59 13.20 -29.73
C MET A 525 10.24 12.67 -28.34
N THR A 526 10.46 13.47 -27.29
CA THR A 526 9.87 13.19 -25.98
C THR A 526 8.70 14.13 -25.78
N ASP A 527 7.54 13.58 -25.44
CA ASP A 527 6.40 14.39 -25.01
C ASP A 527 6.53 14.74 -23.52
N SER A 528 5.56 15.47 -22.99
CA SER A 528 5.42 15.72 -21.56
C SER A 528 5.04 14.46 -20.79
N SER A 529 5.13 14.53 -19.46
CA SER A 529 4.52 13.53 -18.61
C SER A 529 3.03 13.81 -18.45
N TYR A 530 2.27 12.74 -18.32
CA TYR A 530 0.83 12.79 -18.11
C TYR A 530 0.46 11.97 -16.89
N TYR A 531 -0.58 12.39 -16.18
CA TYR A 531 -1.27 11.55 -15.21
C TYR A 531 -2.71 11.27 -15.65
N SER A 532 -3.23 10.12 -15.24
CA SER A 532 -4.66 9.81 -15.32
C SER A 532 -5.15 9.24 -14.01
N LEU A 533 -6.40 9.54 -13.69
CA LEU A 533 -7.16 8.92 -12.62
C LEU A 533 -8.45 8.44 -13.24
N VAL A 534 -8.65 7.12 -13.22
CA VAL A 534 -9.86 6.49 -13.78
C VAL A 534 -10.57 5.74 -12.67
N ASN A 535 -11.84 6.07 -12.46
CA ASN A 535 -12.73 5.26 -11.64
C ASN A 535 -13.23 4.08 -12.47
N PHE A 536 -13.06 2.87 -11.95
CA PHE A 536 -13.59 1.64 -12.55
C PHE A 536 -14.60 0.92 -11.64
N GLY A 537 -14.88 1.48 -10.46
CA GLY A 537 -15.88 0.98 -9.54
C GLY A 537 -17.28 1.54 -9.81
N ASP A 538 -18.25 1.03 -9.07
CA ASP A 538 -19.66 1.45 -9.18
C ASP A 538 -19.99 2.73 -8.40
N ASP A 539 -19.15 3.07 -7.42
CA ASP A 539 -19.28 4.23 -6.54
C ASP A 539 -18.04 5.12 -6.66
N SER A 540 -18.02 6.24 -5.94
CA SER A 540 -16.90 7.18 -5.98
C SER A 540 -16.57 7.84 -4.64
N ILE A 541 -15.32 8.28 -4.53
CA ILE A 541 -14.79 9.13 -3.46
C ILE A 541 -14.96 10.57 -3.93
N GLU A 542 -15.89 11.30 -3.33
CA GLU A 542 -16.27 12.67 -3.73
C GLU A 542 -15.06 13.59 -3.97
N SER A 543 -14.03 13.51 -3.12
CA SER A 543 -12.83 14.34 -3.27
C SER A 543 -12.00 14.05 -4.53
N TRP A 544 -12.18 12.89 -5.16
CA TRP A 544 -11.43 12.45 -6.35
C TRP A 544 -12.23 12.61 -7.65
N ASP A 545 -13.54 12.82 -7.59
CA ASP A 545 -14.42 12.86 -8.78
C ASP A 545 -14.09 14.00 -9.74
N SER A 546 -13.68 15.15 -9.20
CA SER A 546 -13.24 16.28 -10.02
C SER A 546 -11.91 16.05 -10.73
N GLU A 547 -11.19 14.99 -10.38
CA GLU A 547 -9.86 14.65 -10.90
C GLU A 547 -9.91 13.54 -11.94
N GLU A 548 -11.09 12.95 -12.20
CA GLU A 548 -11.22 11.88 -13.19
C GLU A 548 -10.79 12.39 -14.56
N THR A 549 -9.74 11.78 -15.10
CA THR A 549 -9.16 12.19 -16.37
C THR A 549 -8.48 11.04 -17.05
N SER A 550 -8.61 10.98 -18.38
CA SER A 550 -7.86 10.06 -19.24
C SER A 550 -6.42 10.52 -19.50
N GLY A 551 -6.05 11.74 -19.10
CA GLY A 551 -4.71 12.29 -19.28
C GLY A 551 -4.67 13.81 -19.07
N HIS A 552 -3.93 14.26 -18.06
CA HIS A 552 -3.55 15.66 -17.88
C HIS A 552 -2.03 15.78 -17.84
N ARG A 553 -1.51 16.86 -18.43
CA ARG A 553 -0.09 17.17 -18.46
C ARG A 553 0.41 17.47 -17.03
N ILE A 554 1.57 16.91 -16.68
CA ILE A 554 2.26 17.19 -15.41
C ILE A 554 3.29 18.30 -15.63
N GLY A 555 3.32 19.28 -14.72
CA GLY A 555 4.13 20.49 -14.87
C GLY A 555 3.52 21.52 -15.83
N ASP A 556 4.22 22.64 -16.00
CA ASP A 556 3.81 23.78 -16.84
C ASP A 556 4.15 23.61 -18.34
#